data_AF-A0A9D1J155-F1
#
_entry.id   AF-A0A9D1J155-F1
#
_cell.length_a   1.000
_cell.length_b   1.000
_cell.length_c   1.000
_cell.angle_alpha   90.00
_cell.angle_beta   90.00
_cell.angle_gamma   90.00
#
_symmetry.space_group_name_H-M   'P 1'
#
loop_
_entity.id
_entity.type
_entity.pdbx_description
1 polymer ?
#
loop_
_entity_poly.entity_id
_entity_poly.type
_entity_poly.pdbx_seq_one_letter_code
_entity_poly.pdbx_strand_id
1 'polypeptide(L)' 'MSIIENSIFDPQKTAGGSSFSVKLAEVSAVDSTGAAVQFAGESTAGTKYYKSLKSYTPDVGDRVLLLGISGSYIILGAI' A
#
# COMPACT_ATOMS: atom_id res chain seq x y z
N MET A 1 -1.99 -15.63 39.42
CA MET A 1 -2.99 -14.95 38.58
C MET A 1 -2.21 -14.06 37.62
N SER A 2 -1.85 -14.58 36.44
CA SER A 2 -1.00 -13.86 35.48
C SER A 2 -1.89 -13.25 34.41
N ILE A 3 -1.76 -11.94 34.23
CA ILE A 3 -2.41 -11.17 33.18
C ILE A 3 -2.00 -11.73 31.81
N ILE A 4 -2.99 -12.19 31.05
CA ILE A 4 -2.85 -12.52 29.63
C ILE A 4 -2.56 -11.20 28.90
N GLU A 5 -1.34 -11.05 28.40
CA GLU A 5 -1.01 -9.91 27.54
C GLU A 5 -1.89 -9.97 26.30
N ASN A 6 -2.54 -8.84 26.03
CA ASN A 6 -3.44 -8.64 24.91
C ASN A 6 -2.63 -8.50 23.60
N SER A 7 -1.90 -9.55 23.22
CA SER A 7 -1.10 -9.64 21.98
C SER A 7 -1.96 -9.78 20.71
N ILE A 8 -3.23 -9.41 20.78
CA ILE A 8 -4.21 -9.56 19.69
C ILE A 8 -3.94 -8.56 18.55
N PHE A 9 -3.16 -7.50 18.82
CA PHE A 9 -2.73 -6.53 17.81
C PHE A 9 -1.20 -6.45 17.75
N ASP A 10 -0.57 -7.52 17.30
CA ASP A 10 0.78 -7.43 16.75
C ASP A 10 0.68 -7.42 15.22
N PRO A 11 0.68 -6.25 14.55
CA PRO A 11 0.59 -6.17 13.09
C PRO A 11 1.83 -6.74 12.38
N GLN A 12 2.84 -7.20 13.13
CA GLN A 12 4.10 -7.72 12.62
C GLN A 12 4.36 -9.19 13.01
N LYS A 13 3.43 -9.87 13.70
CA LYS A 13 3.50 -11.32 13.93
C LYS A 13 3.12 -12.13 12.67
N THR A 14 3.79 -11.84 11.56
CA THR A 14 3.84 -12.73 10.40
C THR A 14 5.00 -13.68 10.62
N ALA A 15 4.70 -14.84 11.15
CA ALA A 15 5.65 -15.90 11.44
C ALA A 15 6.34 -16.38 10.14
N GLY A 16 7.65 -16.13 10.00
CA GLY A 16 8.57 -16.98 9.24
C GLY A 16 8.33 -17.23 7.75
N GLY A 17 7.50 -16.42 7.07
CA GLY A 17 7.34 -16.42 5.61
C GLY A 17 7.68 -15.04 5.05
N SER A 18 8.18 -14.94 3.82
CA SER A 18 8.53 -13.67 3.17
C SER A 18 7.41 -12.62 3.36
N SER A 19 7.65 -11.64 4.23
CA SER A 19 6.66 -10.64 4.59
C SER A 19 6.32 -9.77 3.38
N PHE A 20 5.18 -10.04 2.74
CA PHE A 20 4.63 -9.15 1.74
C PHE A 20 4.22 -7.84 2.43
N SER A 21 4.86 -6.74 2.06
CA SER A 21 4.56 -5.43 2.62
C SER A 21 3.35 -4.84 1.90
N VAL A 22 2.26 -4.56 2.61
CA VAL A 22 1.08 -3.91 2.03
C VAL A 22 0.95 -2.51 2.60
N LYS A 23 0.64 -1.52 1.76
CA LYS A 23 0.47 -0.11 2.16
C LYS A 23 -0.80 0.49 1.57
N LEU A 24 -1.34 1.48 2.26
CA LEU A 24 -2.43 2.33 1.79
C LEU A 24 -1.88 3.64 1.25
N ALA A 25 -2.50 4.15 0.19
CA ALA A 25 -2.18 5.44 -0.37
C ALA A 25 -3.39 6.06 -1.08
N GLU A 26 -3.30 7.35 -1.37
CA GLU A 26 -4.26 8.08 -2.21
C GLU A 26 -3.60 8.44 -3.54
N VAL A 27 -4.31 8.27 -4.66
CA VAL A 27 -3.80 8.63 -5.99
C VAL A 27 -3.79 10.14 -6.12
N SER A 28 -2.61 10.70 -6.36
CA SER A 28 -2.38 12.14 -6.48
C SER A 28 -2.28 12.61 -7.93
N ALA A 29 -1.80 11.76 -8.84
CA ALA A 29 -1.69 12.04 -10.25
C ALA A 29 -1.69 10.73 -11.05
N VAL A 30 -2.17 10.79 -12.29
CA VAL A 30 -2.18 9.67 -13.23
C VAL A 30 -1.57 10.13 -14.55
N ASP A 31 -0.71 9.32 -15.13
CA ASP A 31 -0.09 9.56 -16.43
C ASP A 31 -0.11 8.30 -17.30
N SER A 32 0.54 8.36 -18.48
CA SER A 32 0.64 7.19 -19.37
C SER A 32 1.55 6.07 -18.82
N THR A 33 2.31 6.35 -17.76
CA THR A 33 3.25 5.41 -17.14
C THR A 33 2.67 4.72 -15.91
N GLY A 34 1.69 5.31 -15.23
CA GLY A 34 1.01 4.75 -14.06
C GLY A 34 0.34 5.82 -13.21
N ALA A 35 0.33 5.60 -11.89
CA ALA A 35 -0.22 6.54 -10.92
C ALA A 35 0.80 6.89 -9.83
N ALA A 36 0.91 8.18 -9.53
CA ALA A 36 1.65 8.69 -8.39
C ALA A 36 0.73 8.73 -7.17
N VAL A 37 1.24 8.33 -6.01
CA VAL A 37 0.43 8.17 -4.80
C VAL A 37 1.03 8.90 -3.60
N GLN A 38 0.18 9.33 -2.68
CA GLN A 38 0.54 9.79 -1.35
C GLN A 38 0.29 8.66 -0.35
N PHE A 39 1.35 8.12 0.25
CA PHE A 39 1.17 7.05 1.24
C PHE A 39 0.47 7.58 2.50
N ALA A 40 -0.34 6.72 3.11
CA ALA A 40 -1.01 7.02 4.36
C ALA A 40 0.03 7.32 5.46
N GLY A 41 -0.04 8.53 6.03
CA GLY A 41 0.91 9.03 7.03
C GLY A 41 2.01 9.93 6.46
N GLU A 42 2.11 10.07 5.13
CA GLU A 42 2.99 11.06 4.51
C GLU A 42 2.24 12.38 4.27
N SER A 43 2.92 13.52 4.46
CA SER A 43 2.30 14.85 4.26
C SER A 43 2.31 15.30 2.80
N THR A 44 3.10 14.63 1.95
CA THR A 44 3.30 15.02 0.54
C THR A 44 3.21 13.80 -0.35
N ALA A 45 2.58 13.95 -1.51
CA ALA A 45 2.56 12.90 -2.53
C ALA A 45 3.97 12.59 -3.04
N GLY A 46 4.23 11.30 -3.29
CA GLY A 46 5.46 10.85 -3.92
C GLY A 46 5.52 11.23 -5.39
N THR A 47 6.73 11.44 -5.93
CA THR A 47 6.96 11.71 -7.36
C THR A 47 7.07 10.44 -8.20
N LYS A 48 7.11 9.27 -7.55
CA LYS A 48 7.25 7.97 -8.22
C LYS A 48 5.89 7.47 -8.70
N TYR A 49 5.84 7.07 -9.97
CA TYR A 49 4.67 6.44 -10.58
C TYR A 49 4.73 4.92 -10.41
N TYR A 50 3.60 4.34 -10.01
CA TYR A 50 3.43 2.90 -9.79
C TYR A 50 2.47 2.32 -10.82
N LYS A 51 2.75 1.09 -11.25
CA LYS A 51 1.88 0.35 -12.17
C LYS A 51 0.67 -0.20 -11.42
N SER A 52 -0.48 -0.23 -12.09
CA SER A 52 -1.69 -0.91 -11.63
C SER A 52 -1.90 -2.25 -12.34
N LEU A 53 -2.75 -3.09 -11.77
CA LEU A 53 -3.27 -4.28 -12.47
C LEU A 53 -4.06 -3.86 -13.72
N LYS A 54 -4.01 -4.68 -14.77
CA LYS A 54 -4.74 -4.42 -16.04
C LYS A 54 -6.26 -4.25 -15.84
N SER A 55 -6.82 -4.88 -14.81
CA SER A 55 -8.25 -4.80 -14.46
C SER A 55 -8.65 -3.50 -13.77
N TYR A 56 -7.69 -2.64 -13.41
CA TYR A 56 -7.94 -1.42 -12.65
C TYR A 56 -7.27 -0.20 -13.31
N THR A 57 -8.09 0.80 -13.60
CA THR A 57 -7.66 2.10 -14.10
C THR A 57 -7.74 3.10 -12.94
N PRO A 58 -6.60 3.57 -12.42
CA PRO A 58 -6.60 4.53 -11.32
C PRO A 58 -7.08 5.91 -11.76
N ASP A 59 -7.81 6.59 -10.88
CA ASP A 59 -8.18 8.00 -11.02
C ASP A 59 -7.68 8.83 -9.81
N VAL A 60 -7.53 10.14 -10.00
CA VAL A 60 -7.06 11.05 -8.94
C VAL A 60 -8.08 11.10 -7.80
N GLY A 61 -7.60 10.92 -6.57
CA GLY A 61 -8.42 10.84 -5.36
C GLY A 61 -8.78 9.41 -4.95
N ASP A 62 -8.49 8.39 -5.77
CA ASP A 62 -8.73 7.00 -5.39
C ASP A 62 -7.87 6.60 -4.18
N ARG A 63 -8.49 5.98 -3.18
CA ARG A 63 -7.78 5.31 -2.09
C ARG A 63 -7.43 3.91 -2.54
N VAL A 64 -6.14 3.59 -2.59
CA VAL A 64 -5.63 2.36 -3.20
C VAL A 64 -4.79 1.52 -2.25
N LEU A 65 -4.79 0.21 -2.49
CA LEU A 65 -3.94 -0.75 -1.82
C LEU A 65 -2.70 -1.07 -2.68
N LEU A 66 -1.52 -0.97 -2.09
CA LEU A 66 -0.25 -1.24 -2.75
C LEU A 66 0.44 -2.48 -2.17
N LEU A 67 0.91 -3.35 -3.05
CA LEU A 67 1.71 -4.52 -2.70
C LEU A 67 3.20 -4.27 -3.00
N GLY A 68 4.03 -4.40 -1.98
CA GLY A 68 5.48 -4.35 -2.08
C GLY A 68 6.04 -5.58 -2.78
N ILE A 69 6.77 -5.36 -3.88
CA ILE A 69 7.44 -6.39 -4.67
C ILE A 69 8.89 -5.98 -4.93
N SER A 70 9.85 -6.70 -4.34
CA SER A 70 11.28 -6.55 -4.60
C SER A 70 11.79 -5.10 -4.64
N GLY A 71 11.40 -4.27 -3.66
CA GLY A 71 11.83 -2.86 -3.54
C GLY A 71 10.97 -1.83 -4.29
N SER A 72 9.88 -2.25 -4.95
CA SER A 72 8.87 -1.36 -5.52
C SER A 72 7.46 -1.74 -5.04
N TYR A 73 6.45 -1.01 -5.52
CA TYR A 73 5.05 -1.31 -5.24
C TYR A 73 4.24 -1.47 -6.54
N ILE A 74 3.18 -2.27 -6.49
CA ILE A 74 2.13 -2.37 -7.52
C ILE A 74 0.79 -2.02 -6.89
N ILE A 75 -0.03 -1.25 -7.60
CA ILE A 75 -1.39 -0.90 -7.19
C ILE A 75 -2.33 -2.07 -7.51
N LEU A 76 -2.97 -2.63 -6.48
CA LEU A 76 -3.90 -3.75 -6.62
C LEU A 76 -5.31 -3.31 -7.00
N GLY A 77 -5.75 -2.15 -6.51
CA GLY A 77 -7.08 -1.62 -6.74
C GLY A 77 -7.45 -0.54 -5.74
N ALA A 78 -8.56 0.15 -6.01
CA ALA A 78 -9.21 1.03 -5.07
C ALA A 78 -9.92 0.25 -3.96
N ILE A 79 -10.10 0.88 -2.79
CA ILE A 79 -10.80 0.34 -1.62
C ILE A 79 -12.00 1.20 -1.20
#